data_AF-A0A510IUV9-F1
#
_entry.id   AF-A0A510IUV9-F1
#
_cell.length_a   1.000
_cell.length_b   1.000
_cell.length_c   1.000
_cell.angle_alpha   90.00
_cell.angle_beta   90.00
_cell.angle_gamma   90.00
#
_symmetry.space_group_name_H-M   'P 1'
#
loop_
_entity.id
_entity.type
_entity.pdbx_description
1 polymer ?
#
loop_
_entity_poly.entity_id
_entity_poly.type
_entity_poly.pdbx_seq_one_letter_code
_entity_poly.pdbx_strand_id
1 'polypeptide(L)'
;MSLTIQGYVETASYTGVEVKFHVGDTEFHGDVDSLGNYSIYIEVNESKIDNFISAEAIFPGISQVKYFSNLGSMEKLLQRAGEDQVLVHSEMNEVNITSISTALSAHLKGRNKGEIKSDSELIFSLKQLDASIVFDVATSIKLFADNKNIMEDVGLFLPDGFNHVYELAESESAISLFVYNTKKRLPDLFQEMQSDMIRNGNLVGYTSNVNLPIADTYYLPFLRMRLVLHPDGTGEVNGEVDHANFTWSQIDEGIIFEGADLIRYVSAFDSHYVENHILINSLVWLMDGDVISSIILNVDEYDISPDEKDTDLDLKSEIYAETAIRSSRTIKISESLKLEQEYSFPIPAMAGEIVNPVVEVSPWFSVNVLDMSFTGEFGIGGTVNISIPGIEGDGKRVNTTVSGLWRLEDDKKIVVDASTGSKFTYIFLDYIYNEKKLTFVLEESERGQIIDFDTVLTQNLDSWQENSVEGIYQFRQHFTQPLVHSWFEINSNGTVNRISTFDSNFDGKLEAEEFDIYKGLWKFSGDGNLLIRVYQKIQGGSCIPNEWDTQFNTECLLVNEREWDLSHISKEQQLFWMRKELKFFVSGKRQELPGLSDLTSDIFSSGHIYNSFMYKVSERPVIFPSIK
;
A
#
# COMPACT_ATOMS: atom_id res chain seq x y z
N MET A 1 34.82 -12.62 19.51
CA MET A 1 33.88 -13.47 18.75
C MET A 1 34.13 -13.23 17.28
N SER A 2 33.98 -14.26 16.46
CA SER A 2 34.39 -14.25 15.04
C SER A 2 33.27 -14.76 14.16
N LEU A 3 33.11 -14.16 12.98
CA LEU A 3 32.18 -14.57 11.94
C LEU A 3 32.86 -14.40 10.59
N THR A 4 32.72 -15.36 9.70
CA THR A 4 33.07 -15.18 8.28
C THR A 4 31.80 -14.92 7.51
N ILE A 5 31.77 -13.84 6.72
CA ILE A 5 30.64 -13.55 5.83
C ILE A 5 31.11 -13.80 4.40
N GLN A 6 30.39 -14.67 3.70
CA GLN A 6 30.61 -14.97 2.29
C GLN A 6 29.39 -14.53 1.49
N GLY A 7 29.63 -13.77 0.44
CA GLY A 7 28.55 -13.25 -0.38
C GLY A 7 29.00 -12.85 -1.77
N TYR A 8 28.07 -12.26 -2.49
CA TYR A 8 28.21 -11.79 -3.86
C TYR A 8 27.98 -10.29 -3.92
N VAL A 9 28.79 -9.59 -4.71
CA VAL A 9 28.50 -8.22 -5.14
C VAL A 9 27.98 -8.27 -6.57
N GLU A 10 26.88 -7.59 -6.82
CA GLU A 10 26.42 -7.36 -8.19
C GLU A 10 27.46 -6.48 -8.92
N THR A 11 28.30 -7.11 -9.75
CA THR A 11 29.35 -6.40 -10.49
C THR A 11 28.92 -6.27 -11.94
N ALA A 12 28.50 -5.07 -12.38
CA ALA A 12 28.26 -4.82 -13.80
C ALA A 12 29.59 -4.76 -14.55
N SER A 13 30.17 -5.92 -14.87
CA SER A 13 31.48 -6.08 -15.55
C SER A 13 32.67 -5.35 -14.89
N TYR A 14 32.55 -4.90 -13.63
CA TYR A 14 33.56 -4.09 -12.96
C TYR A 14 34.70 -4.93 -12.38
N THR A 15 35.92 -4.39 -12.40
CA THR A 15 37.11 -5.03 -11.82
C THR A 15 37.64 -4.23 -10.64
N GLY A 16 38.15 -4.92 -9.62
CA GLY A 16 38.76 -4.28 -8.45
C GLY A 16 37.75 -3.75 -7.43
N VAL A 17 36.51 -4.23 -7.46
CA VAL A 17 35.49 -3.86 -6.49
C VAL A 17 35.95 -4.25 -5.08
N GLU A 18 35.78 -3.34 -4.13
CA GLU A 18 36.11 -3.55 -2.72
C GLU A 18 34.81 -3.59 -1.91
N VAL A 19 34.72 -4.54 -0.96
CA VAL A 19 33.65 -4.60 0.01
C VAL A 19 34.16 -4.12 1.36
N LYS A 20 33.35 -3.28 1.99
CA LYS A 20 33.61 -2.68 3.29
C LYS A 20 32.46 -2.95 4.24
N PHE A 21 32.75 -3.63 5.35
CA PHE A 21 31.82 -3.86 6.44
C PHE A 21 32.05 -2.86 7.56
N HIS A 22 30.98 -2.26 8.05
CA HIS A 22 30.97 -1.34 9.18
C HIS A 22 30.37 -2.04 10.41
N VAL A 23 31.11 -2.06 11.52
CA VAL A 23 30.68 -2.64 12.81
C VAL A 23 30.84 -1.59 13.90
N GLY A 24 29.81 -0.75 14.08
CA GLY A 24 29.96 0.51 14.80
C GLY A 24 31.07 1.37 14.16
N ASP A 25 32.07 1.79 14.93
CA ASP A 25 33.19 2.62 14.44
C ASP A 25 34.34 1.81 13.83
N THR A 26 34.18 0.50 13.59
CA THR A 26 35.24 -0.37 13.07
C THR A 26 34.91 -0.85 11.68
N GLU A 27 35.92 -0.94 10.82
CA GLU A 27 35.75 -1.26 9.41
C GLU A 27 36.56 -2.51 9.06
N PHE A 28 35.97 -3.40 8.27
CA PHE A 28 36.60 -4.60 7.74
C PHE A 28 36.48 -4.58 6.23
N HIS A 29 37.54 -4.98 5.52
CA HIS A 29 37.68 -4.78 4.09
C HIS A 29 38.00 -6.12 3.42
N GLY A 30 37.56 -6.29 2.18
CA GLY A 30 37.89 -7.44 1.36
C GLY A 30 37.72 -7.15 -0.12
N ASP A 31 38.54 -7.80 -0.93
CA ASP A 31 38.45 -7.70 -2.39
C ASP A 31 37.35 -8.63 -2.92
N VAL A 32 36.67 -8.18 -3.97
CA VAL A 32 35.72 -8.99 -4.75
C VAL A 32 36.47 -9.68 -5.88
N ASP A 33 36.24 -10.98 -6.06
CA ASP A 33 36.83 -11.75 -7.14
C ASP A 33 36.19 -11.41 -8.51
N SER A 34 36.72 -11.98 -9.59
CA SER A 34 36.22 -11.73 -10.95
C SER A 34 34.81 -12.28 -11.22
N LEU A 35 34.27 -13.10 -10.32
CA LEU A 35 32.93 -13.66 -10.39
C LEU A 35 31.96 -12.90 -9.48
N GLY A 36 32.41 -11.86 -8.78
CA GLY A 36 31.60 -11.09 -7.85
C GLY A 36 31.60 -11.62 -6.42
N ASN A 37 32.33 -12.70 -6.10
CA ASN A 37 32.31 -13.26 -4.74
C ASN A 37 33.31 -12.58 -3.82
N TYR A 38 32.99 -12.52 -2.53
CA TYR A 38 33.89 -12.08 -1.48
C TYR A 38 33.80 -12.98 -0.24
N SER A 39 34.82 -12.92 0.62
CA SER A 39 34.84 -13.59 1.92
C SER A 39 35.56 -12.71 2.93
N ILE A 40 34.86 -12.22 3.95
CA ILE A 40 35.41 -11.30 4.95
C ILE A 40 35.31 -11.92 6.35
N TYR A 41 36.44 -11.97 7.05
CA TYR A 41 36.52 -12.40 8.44
C TYR A 41 36.36 -11.18 9.36
N ILE A 42 35.31 -11.19 10.17
CA ILE A 42 34.99 -10.15 11.15
C ILE A 42 35.26 -10.69 12.55
N GLU A 43 36.13 -10.00 13.28
CA GLU A 43 36.41 -10.31 14.68
C GLU A 43 36.17 -9.08 15.56
N VAL A 44 35.29 -9.24 16.54
CA VAL A 44 34.93 -8.18 17.48
C VAL A 44 35.03 -8.65 18.93
N ASN A 45 35.30 -7.69 19.81
CA ASN A 45 35.22 -7.91 21.26
C ASN A 45 33.77 -8.14 21.69
N GLU A 46 33.58 -8.83 22.81
CA GLU A 46 32.26 -9.10 23.39
C GLU A 46 31.45 -7.81 23.64
N SER A 47 32.11 -6.70 23.96
CA SER A 47 31.47 -5.39 24.14
C SER A 47 30.88 -4.77 22.87
N LYS A 48 31.10 -5.38 21.69
CA LYS A 48 30.60 -4.93 20.38
C LYS A 48 29.69 -5.95 19.73
N ILE A 49 29.27 -6.99 20.45
CA ILE A 49 28.42 -8.06 19.89
C ILE A 49 27.05 -7.52 19.45
N ASP A 50 26.55 -6.48 20.12
CA ASP A 50 25.28 -5.83 19.79
C ASP A 50 25.45 -4.74 18.72
N ASN A 51 26.67 -4.47 18.24
CA ASN A 51 26.88 -3.46 17.22
C ASN A 51 26.24 -3.90 15.91
N PHE A 52 25.48 -2.99 15.31
CA PHE A 52 24.89 -3.19 14.00
C PHE A 52 25.95 -3.26 12.92
N ILE A 53 25.75 -4.18 11.98
CA ILE A 53 26.62 -4.44 10.84
C ILE A 53 25.92 -4.02 9.56
N SER A 54 26.60 -3.21 8.77
CA SER A 54 26.24 -2.88 7.39
C SER A 54 27.42 -3.11 6.46
N ALA A 55 27.13 -3.26 5.16
CA ALA A 55 28.15 -3.48 4.15
C ALA A 55 27.96 -2.50 2.98
N GLU A 56 29.08 -2.08 2.40
CA GLU A 56 29.17 -1.20 1.25
C GLU A 56 30.07 -1.87 0.19
N ALA A 57 29.65 -1.82 -1.08
CA ALA A 57 30.52 -2.15 -2.21
C ALA A 57 30.94 -0.88 -2.96
N ILE A 58 32.25 -0.74 -3.17
CA ILE A 58 32.89 0.43 -3.78
C ILE A 58 33.45 0.03 -5.15
N PHE A 59 33.03 0.73 -6.19
CA PHE A 59 33.39 0.45 -7.58
C PHE A 59 34.49 1.43 -8.07
N PRO A 60 35.77 1.01 -8.13
CA PRO A 60 36.82 1.90 -8.61
C PRO A 60 36.64 2.18 -10.10
N GLY A 61 36.30 3.42 -10.43
CA GLY A 61 36.11 3.88 -11.81
C GLY A 61 34.72 4.40 -12.12
N ILE A 62 33.72 4.12 -11.27
CA ILE A 62 32.37 4.70 -11.39
C ILE A 62 31.92 5.25 -10.04
N SER A 63 32.14 6.54 -9.83
CA SER A 63 31.78 7.22 -8.59
C SER A 63 30.27 7.34 -8.35
N GLN A 64 29.45 7.07 -9.38
CA GLN A 64 27.99 7.23 -9.34
C GLN A 64 27.24 5.96 -8.93
N VAL A 65 27.92 4.82 -8.82
CA VAL A 65 27.34 3.53 -8.39
C VAL A 65 28.00 3.11 -7.09
N LYS A 66 27.16 2.88 -6.08
CA LYS A 66 27.53 2.41 -4.75
C LYS A 66 26.39 1.52 -4.28
N TYR A 67 26.73 0.32 -3.80
CA TYR A 67 25.75 -0.61 -3.26
C TYR A 67 25.91 -0.76 -1.76
N PHE A 68 24.80 -1.05 -1.09
CA PHE A 68 24.70 -1.08 0.35
C PHE A 68 23.86 -2.26 0.81
N SER A 69 24.13 -2.78 2.00
CA SER A 69 23.31 -3.81 2.65
C SER A 69 23.30 -3.62 4.18
N ASN A 70 22.15 -3.89 4.80
CA ASN A 70 21.98 -3.87 6.25
C ASN A 70 21.81 -5.30 6.76
N LEU A 71 22.66 -5.72 7.69
CA LEU A 71 22.74 -7.13 8.11
C LEU A 71 22.16 -7.37 9.51
N GLY A 72 22.29 -6.42 10.43
CA GLY A 72 21.89 -6.60 11.83
C GLY A 72 23.08 -6.73 12.78
N SER A 73 22.82 -7.09 14.03
CA SER A 73 23.86 -7.27 15.05
C SER A 73 24.72 -8.52 14.83
N MET A 74 25.97 -8.48 15.28
CA MET A 74 26.86 -9.65 15.28
C MET A 74 26.23 -10.86 15.99
N GLU A 75 25.52 -10.64 17.10
CA GLU A 75 24.81 -11.71 17.82
C GLU A 75 23.84 -12.46 16.91
N LYS A 76 22.97 -11.74 16.19
CA LYS A 76 22.00 -12.36 15.28
C LYS A 76 22.65 -13.03 14.08
N LEU A 77 23.70 -12.43 13.53
CA LEU A 77 24.42 -13.03 12.42
C LEU A 77 25.10 -14.35 12.83
N LEU A 78 25.68 -14.41 14.03
CA LEU A 78 26.22 -15.65 14.60
C LEU A 78 25.15 -16.72 14.82
N GLN A 79 23.95 -16.32 15.28
CA GLN A 79 22.83 -17.24 15.43
C GLN A 79 22.39 -17.83 14.07
N ARG A 80 22.41 -17.02 13.01
CA ARG A 80 22.04 -17.46 11.65
C ARG A 80 23.09 -18.37 11.01
N ALA A 81 24.37 -18.05 11.17
CA ALA A 81 25.49 -18.86 10.68
C ALA A 81 25.64 -20.21 11.43
N GLY A 82 24.97 -20.38 12.57
CA GLY A 82 25.03 -21.63 13.32
C GLY A 82 26.43 -21.97 13.85
N GLU A 83 26.78 -23.26 13.82
CA GLU A 83 27.99 -23.77 14.49
C GLU A 83 29.30 -23.52 13.72
N ASP A 84 29.25 -23.39 12.39
CA ASP A 84 30.46 -23.20 11.57
C ASP A 84 30.95 -21.75 11.52
N GLN A 85 30.11 -20.80 11.97
CA GLN A 85 30.37 -19.36 11.97
C GLN A 85 30.66 -18.80 10.58
N VAL A 86 30.08 -19.41 9.53
CA VAL A 86 30.14 -18.92 8.16
C VAL A 86 28.74 -18.55 7.71
N LEU A 87 28.47 -17.25 7.61
CA LEU A 87 27.19 -16.76 7.09
C LEU A 87 27.22 -16.73 5.56
N VAL A 88 26.27 -17.41 4.93
CA VAL A 88 26.16 -17.51 3.46
C VAL A 88 24.78 -17.08 2.94
N HIS A 89 24.67 -16.90 1.62
CA HIS A 89 23.44 -16.46 0.96
C HIS A 89 22.21 -17.33 1.26
N SER A 90 22.36 -18.67 1.33
CA SER A 90 21.23 -19.57 1.64
C SER A 90 20.67 -19.43 3.05
N GLU A 91 21.40 -18.77 3.96
CA GLU A 91 20.97 -18.48 5.33
C GLU A 91 20.42 -17.06 5.46
N MET A 92 20.95 -16.13 4.66
CA MET A 92 20.58 -14.72 4.68
C MET A 92 20.91 -14.05 3.33
N ASN A 93 19.88 -13.66 2.57
CA ASN A 93 20.06 -13.07 1.23
C ASN A 93 20.90 -11.79 1.25
N GLU A 94 20.80 -11.01 2.33
CA GLU A 94 21.40 -9.69 2.49
C GLU A 94 22.93 -9.72 2.57
N VAL A 95 23.57 -10.89 2.71
CA VAL A 95 25.03 -10.99 2.51
C VAL A 95 25.41 -10.68 1.07
N ASN A 96 24.48 -10.79 0.11
CA ASN A 96 24.73 -10.29 -1.24
C ASN A 96 24.47 -8.78 -1.28
N ILE A 97 25.45 -8.04 -1.80
CA ILE A 97 25.43 -6.58 -1.93
C ILE A 97 25.04 -6.23 -3.37
N THR A 98 23.77 -5.86 -3.56
CA THR A 98 23.12 -5.79 -4.87
C THR A 98 22.27 -4.53 -5.01
N SER A 99 21.71 -4.30 -6.19
CA SER A 99 20.67 -3.30 -6.42
C SER A 99 19.46 -3.46 -5.48
N ILE A 100 19.07 -4.69 -5.14
CA ILE A 100 17.97 -4.99 -4.21
C ILE A 100 18.33 -4.62 -2.78
N SER A 101 19.49 -5.08 -2.27
CA SER A 101 19.92 -4.73 -0.90
C SER A 101 20.10 -3.22 -0.73
N THR A 102 20.52 -2.55 -1.81
CA THR A 102 20.71 -1.10 -1.86
C THR A 102 19.38 -0.36 -1.81
N ALA A 103 18.41 -0.76 -2.63
CA ALA A 103 17.05 -0.20 -2.62
C ALA A 103 16.36 -0.43 -1.27
N LEU A 104 16.51 -1.64 -0.71
CA LEU A 104 16.00 -1.98 0.62
C LEU A 104 16.63 -1.09 1.69
N SER A 105 17.96 -0.94 1.69
CA SER A 105 18.66 -0.08 2.66
C SER A 105 18.16 1.37 2.58
N ALA A 106 18.07 1.93 1.37
CA ALA A 106 17.60 3.29 1.17
C ALA A 106 16.15 3.47 1.65
N HIS A 107 15.28 2.51 1.34
CA HIS A 107 13.88 2.51 1.79
C HIS A 107 13.78 2.48 3.32
N LEU A 108 14.52 1.57 3.98
CA LEU A 108 14.51 1.43 5.43
C LEU A 108 15.09 2.64 6.15
N LYS A 109 16.14 3.27 5.58
CA LYS A 109 16.72 4.53 6.08
C LYS A 109 15.72 5.68 5.99
N GLY A 110 14.99 5.79 4.88
CA GLY A 110 13.90 6.77 4.72
C GLY A 110 12.82 6.61 5.79
N ARG A 111 12.38 5.38 6.04
CA ARG A 111 11.39 5.05 7.09
C ARG A 111 11.90 5.32 8.51
N ASN A 112 13.18 5.05 8.76
CA ASN A 112 13.81 5.30 10.07
C ASN A 112 14.15 6.79 10.29
N LYS A 113 14.01 7.65 9.27
CA LYS A 113 14.42 9.06 9.29
C LYS A 113 15.92 9.22 9.60
N GLY A 114 16.74 8.28 9.14
CA GLY A 114 18.17 8.24 9.40
C GLY A 114 18.75 6.82 9.34
N GLU A 115 20.07 6.72 9.52
CA GLU A 115 20.78 5.43 9.51
C GLU A 115 20.20 4.43 10.50
N ILE A 116 20.14 3.17 10.11
CA ILE A 116 19.77 2.06 10.99
C ILE A 116 21.00 1.68 11.82
N LYS A 117 20.87 1.71 13.14
CA LYS A 117 21.97 1.51 14.09
C LYS A 117 21.71 0.39 15.08
N SER A 118 20.55 -0.24 15.02
CA SER A 118 20.18 -1.35 15.89
C SER A 118 19.19 -2.30 15.23
N ASP A 119 19.13 -3.51 15.76
CA ASP A 119 18.15 -4.51 15.32
C ASP A 119 16.70 -4.08 15.56
N SER A 120 16.44 -3.31 16.62
CA SER A 120 15.11 -2.80 16.94
C SER A 120 14.63 -1.79 15.88
N GLU A 121 15.52 -0.90 15.44
CA GLU A 121 15.24 0.03 14.34
C GLU A 121 15.04 -0.74 13.02
N LEU A 122 15.89 -1.73 12.73
CA LEU A 122 15.72 -2.59 11.55
C LEU A 122 14.36 -3.29 11.54
N ILE A 123 13.99 -3.95 12.65
CA ILE A 123 12.71 -4.65 12.79
C ILE A 123 11.54 -3.68 12.60
N PHE A 124 11.62 -2.49 13.21
CA PHE A 124 10.56 -1.48 13.11
C PHE A 124 10.38 -0.95 11.68
N SER A 125 11.48 -0.72 10.96
CA SER A 125 11.44 -0.29 9.56
C SER A 125 10.95 -1.39 8.63
N LEU A 126 11.36 -2.64 8.85
CA LEU A 126 10.88 -3.80 8.07
C LEU A 126 9.36 -3.96 8.20
N LYS A 127 8.78 -3.65 9.37
CA LYS A 127 7.32 -3.64 9.59
C LYS A 127 6.53 -2.66 8.74
N GLN A 128 7.20 -1.77 8.01
CA GLN A 128 6.61 -0.75 7.14
C GLN A 128 7.06 -0.92 5.69
N LEU A 129 7.68 -2.05 5.36
CA LEU A 129 8.26 -2.31 4.06
C LEU A 129 7.17 -2.35 2.98
N ASP A 130 7.47 -1.70 1.87
CA ASP A 130 6.72 -1.79 0.62
C ASP A 130 7.63 -2.43 -0.43
N ALA A 131 7.47 -3.75 -0.63
CA ALA A 131 8.32 -4.52 -1.53
C ALA A 131 8.20 -4.06 -2.99
N SER A 132 7.03 -3.56 -3.39
CA SER A 132 6.80 -3.04 -4.75
C SER A 132 7.71 -1.83 -5.03
N ILE A 133 7.79 -0.89 -4.08
CA ILE A 133 8.68 0.26 -4.15
C ILE A 133 10.15 -0.20 -4.17
N VAL A 134 10.54 -1.11 -3.28
CA VAL A 134 11.92 -1.59 -3.23
C VAL A 134 12.34 -2.24 -4.55
N PHE A 135 11.49 -3.07 -5.15
CA PHE A 135 11.82 -3.75 -6.39
C PHE A 135 11.87 -2.79 -7.58
N ASP A 136 10.96 -1.82 -7.65
CA ASP A 136 11.00 -0.76 -8.66
C ASP A 136 12.27 0.09 -8.57
N VAL A 137 12.65 0.49 -7.36
CA VAL A 137 13.89 1.24 -7.11
C VAL A 137 15.11 0.41 -7.44
N ALA A 138 15.14 -0.87 -7.05
CA ALA A 138 16.23 -1.78 -7.38
C ALA A 138 16.40 -1.92 -8.90
N THR A 139 15.29 -2.05 -9.64
CA THR A 139 15.28 -2.12 -11.10
C THR A 139 15.87 -0.84 -11.70
N SER A 140 15.47 0.34 -11.24
CA SER A 140 16.04 1.62 -11.70
C SER A 140 17.53 1.75 -11.36
N ILE A 141 17.97 1.30 -10.20
CA ILE A 141 19.40 1.28 -9.80
C ILE A 141 20.19 0.36 -10.75
N LYS A 142 19.66 -0.83 -11.04
CA LYS A 142 20.30 -1.81 -11.93
C LYS A 142 20.37 -1.31 -13.37
N LEU A 143 19.28 -0.73 -13.89
CA LEU A 143 19.27 -0.07 -15.20
C LEU A 143 20.34 1.02 -15.29
N PHE A 144 20.47 1.86 -14.26
CA PHE A 144 21.49 2.91 -14.25
C PHE A 144 22.91 2.33 -14.24
N ALA A 145 23.14 1.26 -13.48
CA ALA A 145 24.44 0.62 -13.40
C ALA A 145 24.83 -0.12 -14.70
N ASP A 146 23.88 -0.80 -15.35
CA ASP A 146 24.14 -1.70 -16.47
C ASP A 146 23.94 -1.03 -17.83
N ASN A 147 23.05 -0.04 -17.92
CA ASN A 147 22.54 0.55 -19.16
C ASN A 147 22.67 2.08 -19.20
N LYS A 148 23.65 2.65 -18.49
CA LYS A 148 23.84 4.09 -18.35
C LYS A 148 23.72 4.86 -19.67
N ASN A 149 24.40 4.42 -20.73
CA ASN A 149 24.38 5.11 -22.03
C ASN A 149 22.96 5.18 -22.62
N ILE A 150 22.19 4.09 -22.53
CA ILE A 150 20.81 4.04 -23.01
C ILE A 150 19.93 5.01 -22.20
N MET A 151 20.12 5.06 -20.88
CA MET A 151 19.40 6.01 -20.02
C MET A 151 19.72 7.46 -20.39
N GLU A 152 20.99 7.80 -20.60
CA GLU A 152 21.42 9.14 -20.99
C GLU A 152 20.88 9.55 -22.38
N ASP A 153 20.82 8.62 -23.34
CA ASP A 153 20.28 8.86 -24.69
C ASP A 153 18.79 9.27 -24.67
N VAL A 154 18.01 8.76 -23.72
CA VAL A 154 16.61 9.17 -23.50
C VAL A 154 16.47 10.30 -22.48
N GLY A 155 17.57 10.94 -22.09
CA GLY A 155 17.60 12.08 -21.18
C GLY A 155 17.31 11.74 -19.72
N LEU A 156 17.61 10.52 -19.28
CA LEU A 156 17.57 10.09 -17.89
C LEU A 156 18.98 10.12 -17.31
N PHE A 157 19.29 11.19 -16.59
CA PHE A 157 20.56 11.37 -15.89
C PHE A 157 20.35 11.23 -14.38
N LEU A 158 21.43 10.96 -13.64
CA LEU A 158 21.42 11.15 -12.19
C LEU A 158 21.08 12.63 -11.91
N PRO A 159 20.01 12.94 -11.14
CA PRO A 159 19.60 14.32 -10.94
C PRO A 159 20.66 15.16 -10.23
N ASP A 160 20.68 16.46 -10.50
CA ASP A 160 21.55 17.40 -9.82
C ASP A 160 21.36 17.33 -8.30
N GLY A 161 22.47 17.39 -7.55
CA GLY A 161 22.47 17.30 -6.09
C GLY A 161 22.68 15.90 -5.53
N PHE A 162 22.70 14.86 -6.37
CA PHE A 162 23.01 13.48 -5.97
C PHE A 162 24.35 13.03 -6.57
N ASN A 163 25.22 12.47 -5.74
CA ASN A 163 26.55 12.00 -6.18
C ASN A 163 26.52 10.56 -6.70
N HIS A 164 25.64 9.73 -6.15
CA HIS A 164 25.46 8.34 -6.53
C HIS A 164 24.02 7.87 -6.35
N VAL A 165 23.64 6.79 -7.04
CA VAL A 165 22.27 6.25 -7.06
C VAL A 165 21.72 5.87 -5.69
N TYR A 166 22.57 5.49 -4.74
CA TYR A 166 22.13 5.24 -3.36
C TYR A 166 21.62 6.52 -2.68
N GLU A 167 22.22 7.68 -2.95
CA GLU A 167 21.79 8.97 -2.38
C GLU A 167 20.45 9.40 -2.99
N LEU A 168 20.26 9.13 -4.29
CA LEU A 168 18.98 9.33 -4.96
C LEU A 168 17.89 8.46 -4.33
N ALA A 169 18.17 7.17 -4.11
CA ALA A 169 17.23 6.21 -3.54
C ALA A 169 16.77 6.57 -2.11
N GLU A 170 17.56 7.34 -1.36
CA GLU A 170 17.19 7.83 -0.02
C GLU A 170 16.13 8.95 -0.06
N SER A 171 15.94 9.61 -1.21
CA SER A 171 14.97 10.69 -1.38
C SER A 171 13.69 10.16 -2.04
N GLU A 172 12.65 9.88 -1.23
CA GLU A 172 11.38 9.30 -1.69
C GLU A 172 10.78 10.05 -2.90
N SER A 173 10.74 11.39 -2.86
CA SER A 173 10.22 12.19 -3.97
C SER A 173 11.10 12.15 -5.21
N ALA A 174 12.43 12.22 -5.07
CA ALA A 174 13.34 12.25 -6.22
C ALA A 174 13.44 10.88 -6.91
N ILE A 175 13.54 9.80 -6.14
CA ILE A 175 13.58 8.44 -6.70
C ILE A 175 12.22 8.04 -7.29
N SER A 176 11.10 8.43 -6.69
CA SER A 176 9.76 8.22 -7.25
C SER A 176 9.65 8.84 -8.66
N LEU A 177 10.10 10.08 -8.84
CA LEU A 177 10.12 10.74 -10.14
C LEU A 177 11.09 10.08 -11.13
N PHE A 178 12.25 9.60 -10.66
CA PHE A 178 13.20 8.88 -11.50
C PHE A 178 12.64 7.54 -11.99
N VAL A 179 12.02 6.76 -11.12
CA VAL A 179 11.34 5.49 -11.46
C VAL A 179 10.19 5.75 -12.44
N TYR A 180 9.31 6.72 -12.16
CA TYR A 180 8.21 7.10 -13.05
C TYR A 180 8.70 7.43 -14.47
N ASN A 181 9.74 8.27 -14.58
CA ASN A 181 10.30 8.63 -15.87
C ASN A 181 11.03 7.46 -16.55
N THR A 182 11.64 6.55 -15.78
CA THR A 182 12.27 5.34 -16.31
C THR A 182 11.23 4.41 -16.93
N LYS A 183 10.19 4.04 -16.18
CA LYS A 183 9.08 3.18 -16.67
C LYS A 183 8.40 3.77 -17.91
N LYS A 184 8.28 5.09 -17.98
CA LYS A 184 7.65 5.80 -19.09
C LYS A 184 8.51 5.86 -20.35
N ARG A 185 9.81 6.12 -20.22
CA ARG A 185 10.71 6.29 -21.37
C ARG A 185 11.29 4.96 -21.85
N LEU A 186 11.35 3.96 -20.98
CA LEU A 186 11.98 2.66 -21.21
C LEU A 186 11.11 1.51 -20.67
N PRO A 187 9.81 1.40 -21.02
CA PRO A 187 8.90 0.40 -20.44
C PRO A 187 9.39 -1.04 -20.67
N ASP A 188 9.72 -1.38 -21.92
CA ASP A 188 10.14 -2.73 -22.30
C ASP A 188 11.45 -3.13 -21.59
N LEU A 189 12.44 -2.22 -21.57
CA LEU A 189 13.72 -2.46 -20.91
C LEU A 189 13.57 -2.56 -19.38
N PHE A 190 12.61 -1.84 -18.79
CA PHE A 190 12.31 -1.96 -17.37
C PHE A 190 11.73 -3.33 -17.02
N GLN A 191 10.77 -3.83 -17.80
CA GLN A 191 10.19 -5.16 -17.61
C GLN A 191 11.21 -6.29 -17.91
N GLU A 192 12.02 -6.13 -18.95
CA GLU A 192 13.13 -7.05 -19.25
C GLU A 192 14.10 -7.13 -18.08
N MET A 193 14.47 -5.98 -17.50
CA MET A 193 15.36 -5.92 -16.35
C MET A 193 14.75 -6.60 -15.12
N GLN A 194 13.47 -6.40 -14.83
CA GLN A 194 12.78 -7.13 -13.75
C GLN A 194 12.83 -8.64 -13.99
N SER A 195 12.59 -9.07 -15.23
CA SER A 195 12.65 -10.49 -15.62
C SER A 195 14.06 -11.07 -15.46
N ASP A 196 15.09 -10.32 -15.81
CA ASP A 196 16.49 -10.72 -15.59
C ASP A 196 16.85 -10.80 -14.11
N MET A 197 16.33 -9.88 -13.29
CA MET A 197 16.56 -9.88 -11.85
C MET A 197 15.97 -11.11 -11.17
N ILE A 198 14.75 -11.52 -11.52
CA ILE A 198 14.11 -12.71 -10.92
C ILE A 198 14.75 -14.03 -11.38
N ARG A 199 15.38 -14.06 -12.56
CA ARG A 199 16.15 -15.21 -13.06
C ARG A 199 17.57 -15.31 -12.47
N ASN A 200 17.94 -14.40 -11.58
CA ASN A 200 19.24 -14.42 -10.93
C ASN A 200 19.11 -14.83 -9.46
N GLY A 201 19.43 -16.08 -9.15
CA GLY A 201 19.41 -16.63 -7.79
C GLY A 201 20.40 -15.98 -6.80
N ASN A 202 21.29 -15.08 -7.24
CA ASN A 202 22.08 -14.24 -6.32
C ASN A 202 21.34 -12.95 -5.91
N LEU A 203 20.30 -12.57 -6.65
CA LEU A 203 19.48 -11.37 -6.40
C LEU A 203 18.20 -11.72 -5.62
N VAL A 204 17.62 -12.89 -5.90
CA VAL A 204 16.40 -13.40 -5.26
C VAL A 204 16.64 -14.81 -4.71
N GLY A 205 15.85 -15.20 -3.71
CA GLY A 205 15.83 -16.57 -3.20
C GLY A 205 14.82 -17.44 -3.95
N TYR A 206 15.26 -18.58 -4.49
CA TYR A 206 14.37 -19.61 -5.05
C TYR A 206 13.77 -20.53 -3.99
N THR A 207 14.30 -20.48 -2.78
CA THR A 207 13.76 -21.20 -1.63
C THR A 207 13.53 -20.22 -0.50
N SER A 208 12.51 -20.49 0.32
CA SER A 208 12.38 -19.87 1.63
C SER A 208 13.65 -20.12 2.46
N ASN A 209 13.93 -19.22 3.41
CA ASN A 209 14.98 -19.39 4.40
C ASN A 209 14.84 -20.76 5.06
N VAL A 210 15.95 -21.48 5.25
CA VAL A 210 15.96 -22.87 5.79
C VAL A 210 15.20 -23.00 7.11
N ASN A 211 15.09 -21.92 7.89
CA ASN A 211 14.40 -21.90 9.18
C ASN A 211 12.88 -21.64 9.07
N LEU A 212 12.34 -21.35 7.89
CA LEU A 212 10.94 -21.02 7.68
C LEU A 212 10.29 -22.03 6.71
N PRO A 213 9.11 -22.60 7.05
CA PRO A 213 8.41 -23.48 6.14
C PRO A 213 7.85 -22.68 4.95
N ILE A 214 7.81 -23.29 3.76
CA ILE A 214 7.11 -22.72 2.59
C ILE A 214 5.59 -22.82 2.78
N ALA A 215 5.10 -23.93 3.35
CA ALA A 215 3.69 -24.09 3.66
C ALA A 215 3.28 -23.15 4.82
N ASP A 216 2.49 -22.14 4.51
CA ASP A 216 2.04 -21.08 5.44
C ASP A 216 0.82 -20.34 4.83
N THR A 217 0.25 -19.40 5.59
CA THR A 217 -0.62 -18.35 5.06
C THR A 217 0.19 -17.07 4.89
N TYR A 218 0.14 -16.52 3.68
CA TYR A 218 0.73 -15.25 3.30
C TYR A 218 -0.38 -14.23 3.06
N TYR A 219 -0.37 -13.16 3.84
CA TYR A 219 -1.22 -12.00 3.62
C TYR A 219 -0.47 -11.00 2.73
N LEU A 220 -1.09 -10.63 1.60
CA LEU A 220 -0.52 -9.82 0.52
C LEU A 220 -1.33 -8.52 0.38
N PRO A 221 -1.08 -7.52 1.22
CA PRO A 221 -1.97 -6.39 1.40
C PRO A 221 -2.06 -5.43 0.21
N PHE A 222 -1.01 -5.26 -0.60
CA PHE A 222 -1.04 -4.35 -1.75
C PHE A 222 -1.67 -5.00 -2.97
N LEU A 223 -1.50 -6.32 -3.14
CA LEU A 223 -2.24 -7.12 -4.12
C LEU A 223 -3.67 -7.45 -3.69
N ARG A 224 -4.05 -7.14 -2.44
CA ARG A 224 -5.35 -7.46 -1.85
C ARG A 224 -5.66 -8.97 -1.91
N MET A 225 -4.66 -9.79 -1.58
CA MET A 225 -4.75 -11.25 -1.64
C MET A 225 -4.40 -11.93 -0.32
N ARG A 226 -4.99 -13.11 -0.09
CA ARG A 226 -4.51 -14.10 0.90
C ARG A 226 -4.12 -15.35 0.14
N LEU A 227 -2.87 -15.78 0.28
CA LEU A 227 -2.34 -17.00 -0.33
C LEU A 227 -2.06 -18.04 0.76
N VAL A 228 -2.67 -19.22 0.68
CA VAL A 228 -2.46 -20.32 1.63
C VAL A 228 -1.81 -21.49 0.90
N LEU A 229 -0.61 -21.87 1.34
CA LEU A 229 0.11 -23.04 0.83
C LEU A 229 0.00 -24.18 1.83
N HIS A 230 -0.72 -25.24 1.48
CA HIS A 230 -0.84 -26.43 2.32
C HIS A 230 0.36 -27.38 2.13
N PRO A 231 0.81 -28.08 3.18
CA PRO A 231 1.98 -28.98 3.10
C PRO A 231 1.85 -30.14 2.11
N ASP A 232 0.66 -30.44 1.61
CA ASP A 232 0.39 -31.51 0.65
C ASP A 232 0.49 -31.06 -0.82
N GLY A 233 0.93 -29.82 -1.07
CA GLY A 233 1.03 -29.25 -2.41
C GLY A 233 -0.29 -28.69 -2.95
N THR A 234 -1.33 -28.62 -2.13
CA THR A 234 -2.56 -27.88 -2.45
C THR A 234 -2.54 -26.48 -1.83
N GLY A 235 -3.44 -25.61 -2.26
CA GLY A 235 -3.58 -24.28 -1.66
C GLY A 235 -4.86 -23.59 -2.08
N GLU A 236 -5.10 -22.45 -1.44
CA GLU A 236 -6.21 -21.55 -1.76
C GLU A 236 -5.71 -20.10 -1.83
N VAL A 237 -6.29 -19.32 -2.73
CA VAL A 237 -6.07 -17.89 -2.83
C VAL A 237 -7.42 -17.18 -2.77
N ASN A 238 -7.50 -16.12 -1.96
CA ASN A 238 -8.69 -15.28 -1.84
C ASN A 238 -8.35 -13.86 -2.32
N GLY A 239 -9.23 -13.27 -3.12
CA GLY A 239 -9.20 -11.88 -3.53
C GLY A 239 -10.42 -11.09 -3.02
N GLU A 240 -10.58 -9.87 -3.50
CA GLU A 240 -11.69 -8.98 -3.13
C GLU A 240 -13.02 -9.37 -3.80
N VAL A 241 -12.95 -10.12 -4.92
CA VAL A 241 -14.13 -10.52 -5.71
C VAL A 241 -14.44 -12.01 -5.57
N ASP A 242 -13.41 -12.86 -5.61
CA ASP A 242 -13.58 -14.31 -5.60
C ASP A 242 -12.42 -15.04 -4.89
N HIS A 243 -12.42 -16.37 -5.01
CA HIS A 243 -11.40 -17.26 -4.46
C HIS A 243 -11.17 -18.44 -5.40
N ALA A 244 -9.98 -19.02 -5.35
CA ALA A 244 -9.62 -20.19 -6.13
C ALA A 244 -8.80 -21.19 -5.32
N ASN A 245 -8.94 -22.46 -5.66
CA ASN A 245 -8.08 -23.52 -5.18
C ASN A 245 -7.06 -23.86 -6.26
N PHE A 246 -5.83 -24.16 -5.84
CA PHE A 246 -4.74 -24.48 -6.75
C PHE A 246 -3.87 -25.61 -6.21
N THR A 247 -2.96 -26.09 -7.05
CA THR A 247 -1.82 -26.89 -6.61
C THR A 247 -0.53 -26.13 -6.81
N TRP A 248 0.47 -26.41 -5.98
CA TRP A 248 1.78 -25.78 -6.06
C TRP A 248 2.88 -26.83 -5.90
N SER A 249 4.03 -26.57 -6.53
CA SER A 249 5.23 -27.38 -6.33
C SER A 249 6.48 -26.52 -6.32
N GLN A 250 7.48 -26.95 -5.56
CA GLN A 250 8.79 -26.32 -5.53
C GLN A 250 9.67 -26.91 -6.63
N ILE A 251 10.29 -26.03 -7.42
CA ILE A 251 11.30 -26.34 -8.42
C ILE A 251 12.60 -25.58 -8.09
N ASP A 252 13.66 -25.79 -8.87
CA ASP A 252 14.96 -25.14 -8.66
C ASP A 252 14.88 -23.60 -8.74
N GLU A 253 13.89 -23.07 -9.49
CA GLU A 253 13.70 -21.64 -9.77
C GLU A 253 12.52 -21.01 -9.01
N GLY A 254 12.05 -21.63 -7.92
CA GLY A 254 10.98 -21.09 -7.08
C GLY A 254 9.79 -22.03 -6.90
N ILE A 255 8.62 -21.44 -6.68
CA ILE A 255 7.33 -22.14 -6.62
C ILE A 255 6.60 -21.92 -7.94
N ILE A 256 5.99 -22.98 -8.47
CA ILE A 256 5.05 -22.91 -9.58
C ILE A 256 3.63 -23.23 -9.09
N PHE A 257 2.64 -22.57 -9.69
CA PHE A 257 1.23 -22.72 -9.37
C PHE A 257 0.47 -23.28 -10.57
N GLU A 258 -0.56 -24.08 -10.29
CA GLU A 258 -1.52 -24.55 -11.28
C GLU A 258 -2.94 -24.24 -10.79
N GLY A 259 -3.65 -23.36 -11.50
CA GLY A 259 -5.05 -23.00 -11.21
C GLY A 259 -5.26 -21.86 -10.21
N ALA A 260 -4.22 -21.10 -9.87
CA ALA A 260 -4.31 -19.92 -8.99
C ALA A 260 -4.84 -18.69 -9.75
N ASP A 261 -6.07 -18.79 -10.25
CA ASP A 261 -6.74 -17.80 -11.10
C ASP A 261 -7.85 -17.08 -10.31
N LEU A 262 -7.80 -15.75 -10.27
CA LEU A 262 -8.77 -14.93 -9.55
C LEU A 262 -9.35 -13.82 -10.43
N ILE A 263 -10.59 -13.48 -10.20
CA ILE A 263 -11.17 -12.22 -10.66
C ILE A 263 -10.61 -11.10 -9.79
N ARG A 264 -9.84 -10.21 -10.41
CA ARG A 264 -9.28 -9.02 -9.76
C ARG A 264 -10.34 -7.92 -9.59
N TYR A 265 -11.08 -7.65 -10.65
CA TYR A 265 -12.20 -6.70 -10.63
C TYR A 265 -13.19 -6.99 -11.75
N VAL A 266 -14.43 -6.54 -11.56
CA VAL A 266 -15.47 -6.58 -12.58
C VAL A 266 -15.79 -5.16 -13.01
N SER A 267 -15.63 -4.87 -14.30
CA SER A 267 -16.03 -3.59 -14.89
C SER A 267 -17.36 -3.72 -15.61
N ALA A 268 -18.17 -2.66 -15.59
CA ALA A 268 -19.48 -2.63 -16.24
C ALA A 268 -19.53 -1.49 -17.26
N PHE A 269 -19.73 -1.81 -18.55
CA PHE A 269 -19.83 -0.84 -19.64
C PHE A 269 -21.07 -1.16 -20.49
N ASP A 270 -21.97 -0.19 -20.65
CA ASP A 270 -23.11 -0.26 -21.57
C ASP A 270 -23.83 -1.62 -21.58
N SER A 271 -24.23 -2.10 -20.39
CA SER A 271 -24.91 -3.39 -20.12
C SER A 271 -24.11 -4.68 -20.24
N HIS A 272 -22.81 -4.61 -20.51
CA HIS A 272 -21.89 -5.75 -20.48
C HIS A 272 -20.97 -5.66 -19.27
N TYR A 273 -20.57 -6.80 -18.74
CA TYR A 273 -19.56 -6.89 -17.70
C TYR A 273 -18.30 -7.52 -18.27
N VAL A 274 -17.14 -7.00 -17.90
CA VAL A 274 -15.84 -7.59 -18.23
C VAL A 274 -15.16 -7.94 -16.91
N GLU A 275 -14.79 -9.21 -16.78
CA GLU A 275 -14.05 -9.73 -15.64
C GLU A 275 -12.56 -9.62 -15.98
N ASN A 276 -11.80 -8.90 -15.15
CA ASN A 276 -10.34 -8.88 -15.26
C ASN A 276 -9.78 -9.96 -14.34
N HIS A 277 -9.00 -10.86 -14.90
CA HIS A 277 -8.40 -12.00 -14.21
C HIS A 277 -6.92 -11.78 -13.92
N ILE A 278 -6.45 -12.42 -12.86
CA ILE A 278 -5.04 -12.55 -12.51
C ILE A 278 -4.74 -14.02 -12.21
N LEU A 279 -3.88 -14.62 -13.05
CA LEU A 279 -3.38 -15.98 -12.91
C LEU A 279 -1.98 -15.94 -12.33
N ILE A 280 -1.81 -16.43 -11.09
CA ILE A 280 -0.49 -16.53 -10.46
C ILE A 280 0.23 -17.75 -11.04
N ASN A 281 1.40 -17.52 -11.67
CA ASN A 281 2.19 -18.57 -12.33
C ASN A 281 3.33 -19.08 -11.45
N SER A 282 4.08 -18.15 -10.84
CA SER A 282 5.23 -18.52 -10.00
C SER A 282 5.49 -17.52 -8.88
N LEU A 283 6.25 -17.98 -7.87
CA LEU A 283 6.70 -17.19 -6.72
C LEU A 283 8.18 -17.42 -6.47
N VAL A 284 8.91 -16.33 -6.26
CA VAL A 284 10.27 -16.31 -5.70
C VAL A 284 10.33 -15.33 -4.51
N TRP A 285 11.37 -15.41 -3.68
CA TRP A 285 11.54 -14.53 -2.54
C TRP A 285 12.48 -13.38 -2.88
N LEU A 286 11.99 -12.14 -2.80
CA LEU A 286 12.86 -10.96 -2.79
C LEU A 286 13.70 -10.93 -1.50
N MET A 287 13.03 -11.24 -0.38
CA MET A 287 13.61 -11.31 0.96
C MET A 287 12.77 -12.29 1.79
N ASP A 288 13.40 -13.21 2.52
CA ASP A 288 12.67 -14.07 3.45
C ASP A 288 13.19 -13.87 4.87
N GLY A 289 12.64 -12.86 5.53
CA GLY A 289 13.04 -12.44 6.85
C GLY A 289 12.10 -12.97 7.94
N ASP A 290 12.65 -13.10 9.15
CA ASP A 290 11.84 -13.48 10.30
C ASP A 290 10.67 -12.53 10.49
N VAL A 291 10.90 -11.21 10.40
CA VAL A 291 9.90 -10.17 10.70
C VAL A 291 8.77 -10.15 9.67
N ILE A 292 9.15 -10.07 8.40
CA ILE A 292 8.29 -9.95 7.22
C ILE A 292 9.04 -10.63 6.07
N SER A 293 8.31 -11.29 5.19
CA SER A 293 8.83 -11.77 3.92
C SER A 293 8.45 -10.79 2.80
N SER A 294 9.17 -10.81 1.70
CA SER A 294 8.83 -10.13 0.46
C SER A 294 8.97 -11.13 -0.67
N ILE A 295 7.92 -11.25 -1.46
CA ILE A 295 7.84 -12.21 -2.56
C ILE A 295 7.74 -11.47 -3.88
N ILE A 296 8.05 -12.16 -4.96
CA ILE A 296 7.78 -11.71 -6.32
C ILE A 296 6.89 -12.75 -6.96
N LEU A 297 5.75 -12.31 -7.46
CA LEU A 297 4.81 -13.12 -8.24
C LEU A 297 4.99 -12.80 -9.72
N ASN A 298 5.16 -13.83 -10.53
CA ASN A 298 4.94 -13.74 -11.97
C ASN A 298 3.48 -14.12 -12.23
N VAL A 299 2.74 -13.24 -12.90
CA VAL A 299 1.30 -13.44 -13.14
C VAL A 299 0.96 -13.15 -14.58
N ASP A 300 -0.11 -13.76 -15.09
CA ASP A 300 -0.74 -13.32 -16.33
C ASP A 300 -2.06 -12.63 -16.02
N GLU A 301 -2.29 -11.47 -16.63
CA GLU A 301 -3.56 -10.76 -16.58
C GLU A 301 -4.30 -10.91 -17.90
N TYR A 302 -5.62 -11.07 -17.85
CA TYR A 302 -6.44 -11.18 -19.04
C TYR A 302 -7.89 -10.80 -18.74
N ASP A 303 -8.65 -10.44 -19.77
CA ASP A 303 -10.06 -10.08 -19.64
C ASP A 303 -10.98 -11.18 -20.18
N ILE A 304 -12.09 -11.43 -19.50
CA ILE A 304 -13.18 -12.29 -19.96
C ILE A 304 -14.44 -11.44 -20.16
N SER A 305 -14.96 -11.45 -21.39
CA SER A 305 -16.28 -10.89 -21.72
C SER A 305 -17.29 -12.03 -21.92
N PRO A 306 -18.46 -12.01 -21.26
CA PRO A 306 -19.50 -13.05 -21.40
C PRO A 306 -20.00 -13.25 -22.84
N ASP A 307 -19.86 -12.23 -23.68
CA ASP A 307 -20.37 -12.21 -25.05
C ASP A 307 -19.36 -12.66 -26.10
N GLU A 308 -18.07 -12.74 -25.75
CA GLU A 308 -17.03 -13.20 -26.65
C GLU A 308 -16.93 -14.72 -26.59
N LYS A 309 -17.41 -15.37 -27.67
CA LYS A 309 -17.39 -16.83 -27.82
C LYS A 309 -16.07 -17.38 -28.36
N ASP A 310 -15.08 -16.54 -28.67
CA ASP A 310 -13.84 -16.92 -29.39
C ASP A 310 -12.56 -16.72 -28.55
N THR A 311 -12.30 -17.77 -27.76
CA THR A 311 -11.11 -18.43 -27.20
C THR A 311 -9.65 -17.93 -27.26
N ASP A 312 -9.29 -16.74 -27.76
CA ASP A 312 -7.89 -16.27 -27.63
C ASP A 312 -7.79 -15.21 -26.53
N LEU A 313 -7.46 -15.65 -25.30
CA LEU A 313 -7.20 -14.74 -24.18
C LEU A 313 -5.92 -13.92 -24.47
N ASP A 314 -6.03 -12.59 -24.43
CA ASP A 314 -4.88 -11.69 -24.51
C ASP A 314 -4.17 -11.67 -23.15
N LEU A 315 -3.30 -12.65 -22.94
CA LEU A 315 -2.51 -12.80 -21.71
C LEU A 315 -1.39 -11.76 -21.69
N LYS A 316 -1.43 -10.91 -20.68
CA LYS A 316 -0.37 -9.95 -20.38
C LYS A 316 0.41 -10.39 -19.16
N SER A 317 1.65 -10.83 -19.35
CA SER A 317 2.52 -11.19 -18.24
C SER A 317 2.99 -9.95 -17.47
N GLU A 318 2.87 -9.99 -16.15
CA GLU A 318 3.24 -8.94 -15.22
C GLU A 318 4.06 -9.50 -14.05
N ILE A 319 4.89 -8.65 -13.45
CA ILE A 319 5.70 -9.00 -12.28
C ILE A 319 5.30 -8.11 -11.10
N TYR A 320 4.84 -8.74 -10.03
CA TYR A 320 4.44 -8.05 -8.80
C TYR A 320 5.36 -8.41 -7.64
N ALA A 321 6.10 -7.43 -7.11
CA ALA A 321 6.78 -7.57 -5.84
C ALA A 321 5.85 -7.17 -4.69
N GLU A 322 5.74 -8.02 -3.68
CA GLU A 322 4.73 -7.90 -2.63
C GLU A 322 5.31 -8.14 -1.24
N THR A 323 4.87 -7.34 -0.27
CA THR A 323 5.16 -7.59 1.13
C THR A 323 4.28 -8.76 1.61
N ALA A 324 4.89 -9.88 2.00
CA ALA A 324 4.19 -11.07 2.43
C ALA A 324 4.26 -11.26 3.95
N ILE A 325 3.12 -11.09 4.62
CA ILE A 325 3.02 -11.24 6.08
C ILE A 325 2.59 -12.67 6.37
N ARG A 326 3.40 -13.42 7.10
CA ARG A 326 3.12 -14.83 7.46
C ARG A 326 2.08 -14.95 8.60
N SER A 327 1.44 -16.11 8.73
CA SER A 327 0.48 -16.41 9.82
C SER A 327 1.07 -16.25 11.22
N SER A 328 2.38 -16.47 11.36
CA SER A 328 3.13 -16.27 12.60
C SER A 328 3.23 -14.80 13.03
N ARG A 329 3.06 -13.86 12.09
CA ARG A 329 3.19 -12.41 12.27
C ARG A 329 1.84 -11.72 12.48
N THR A 330 1.15 -12.20 13.51
CA THR A 330 -0.18 -11.78 13.93
C THR A 330 -0.17 -11.36 15.39
N ILE A 331 -0.99 -10.36 15.72
CA ILE A 331 -1.09 -9.72 17.05
C ILE A 331 -2.27 -10.35 17.81
N LYS A 332 -2.13 -10.46 19.13
CA LYS A 332 -3.24 -10.93 19.97
C LYS A 332 -4.41 -9.95 19.93
N ILE A 333 -5.63 -10.47 19.91
CA ILE A 333 -6.84 -9.64 19.86
C ILE A 333 -6.92 -8.71 21.08
N SER A 334 -6.55 -9.20 22.27
CA SER A 334 -6.58 -8.42 23.52
C SER A 334 -5.57 -7.25 23.56
N GLU A 335 -4.57 -7.25 22.68
CA GLU A 335 -3.62 -6.14 22.54
C GLU A 335 -4.13 -5.07 21.55
N SER A 336 -5.08 -5.44 20.69
CA SER A 336 -5.61 -4.57 19.63
C SER A 336 -7.00 -4.00 19.96
N LEU A 337 -7.80 -4.72 20.75
CA LEU A 337 -9.18 -4.35 21.08
C LEU A 337 -9.42 -4.26 22.58
N LYS A 338 -10.32 -3.35 22.94
CA LYS A 338 -10.91 -3.21 24.27
C LYS A 338 -12.42 -3.44 24.14
N LEU A 339 -12.97 -4.24 25.05
CA LEU A 339 -14.41 -4.44 25.11
C LEU A 339 -15.11 -3.14 25.55
N GLU A 340 -16.38 -3.00 25.19
CA GLU A 340 -17.24 -1.83 25.45
C GLU A 340 -16.73 -0.52 24.82
N GLN A 341 -15.82 -0.63 23.85
CA GLN A 341 -15.37 0.46 23.00
C GLN A 341 -15.97 0.32 21.59
N GLU A 342 -16.22 1.44 20.94
CA GLU A 342 -16.70 1.51 19.55
C GLU A 342 -15.54 1.71 18.58
N TYR A 343 -15.61 1.00 17.46
CA TYR A 343 -14.58 0.96 16.44
C TYR A 343 -15.21 0.99 15.05
N SER A 344 -14.55 1.63 14.09
CA SER A 344 -14.80 1.46 12.65
C SER A 344 -13.94 0.30 12.13
N PHE A 345 -14.57 -0.85 11.90
CA PHE A 345 -13.94 -2.06 11.39
C PHE A 345 -14.06 -2.14 9.87
N PRO A 346 -13.00 -2.53 9.15
CA PRO A 346 -13.12 -2.79 7.73
C PRO A 346 -13.97 -4.01 7.43
N ILE A 347 -14.55 -4.04 6.23
CA ILE A 347 -15.22 -5.18 5.64
C ILE A 347 -14.95 -5.17 4.13
N PRO A 348 -14.97 -6.33 3.46
CA PRO A 348 -15.03 -6.37 2.01
C PRO A 348 -16.18 -5.49 1.51
N ALA A 349 -15.96 -4.77 0.41
CA ALA A 349 -16.92 -3.79 -0.10
C ALA A 349 -18.31 -4.44 -0.27
N MET A 350 -19.32 -3.81 0.33
CA MET A 350 -20.71 -4.25 0.20
C MET A 350 -21.61 -3.10 -0.24
N ALA A 351 -22.72 -3.44 -0.90
CA ALA A 351 -23.74 -2.44 -1.21
C ALA A 351 -24.43 -1.99 0.09
N GLY A 352 -24.43 -0.69 0.34
CA GLY A 352 -25.18 -0.07 1.42
C GLY A 352 -26.65 0.17 1.05
N GLU A 353 -27.49 0.31 2.06
CA GLU A 353 -28.92 0.57 1.85
C GLU A 353 -29.14 1.99 1.30
N ILE A 354 -29.94 2.09 0.23
CA ILE A 354 -30.42 3.38 -0.29
C ILE A 354 -31.94 3.46 -0.06
N VAL A 355 -32.36 4.31 0.86
CA VAL A 355 -33.77 4.50 1.22
C VAL A 355 -34.39 5.55 0.30
N ASN A 356 -35.53 5.22 -0.32
CA ASN A 356 -36.24 6.10 -1.27
C ASN A 356 -35.33 6.60 -2.42
N PRO A 357 -34.69 5.71 -3.20
CA PRO A 357 -33.81 6.10 -4.28
C PRO A 357 -34.57 6.84 -5.40
N VAL A 358 -33.90 7.80 -6.04
CA VAL A 358 -34.36 8.38 -7.30
C VAL A 358 -34.02 7.41 -8.43
N VAL A 359 -35.00 6.63 -8.86
CA VAL A 359 -34.82 5.46 -9.75
C VAL A 359 -34.13 5.83 -11.06
N GLU A 360 -34.44 7.00 -11.62
CA GLU A 360 -33.89 7.49 -12.89
C GLU A 360 -32.36 7.72 -12.86
N VAL A 361 -31.77 7.82 -11.66
CA VAL A 361 -30.33 8.04 -11.47
C VAL A 361 -29.56 6.74 -11.21
N SER A 362 -30.26 5.64 -10.89
CA SER A 362 -29.65 4.36 -10.52
C SER A 362 -28.53 4.52 -9.48
N PRO A 363 -28.85 5.08 -8.30
CA PRO A 363 -27.83 5.43 -7.33
C PRO A 363 -27.16 4.19 -6.74
N TRP A 364 -25.91 4.33 -6.31
CA TRP A 364 -25.17 3.24 -5.66
C TRP A 364 -24.41 3.74 -4.43
N PHE A 365 -24.29 2.89 -3.41
CA PHE A 365 -23.62 3.24 -2.17
C PHE A 365 -22.74 2.06 -1.74
N SER A 366 -21.45 2.29 -1.56
CA SER A 366 -20.49 1.26 -1.14
C SER A 366 -20.09 1.46 0.32
N VAL A 367 -20.13 0.39 1.09
CA VAL A 367 -19.73 0.33 2.49
C VAL A 367 -18.52 -0.58 2.62
N ASN A 368 -17.41 -0.01 3.08
CA ASN A 368 -16.16 -0.73 3.32
C ASN A 368 -15.83 -0.79 4.82
N VAL A 369 -16.64 -0.14 5.67
CA VAL A 369 -16.45 -0.14 7.12
C VAL A 369 -17.79 -0.22 7.85
N LEU A 370 -17.79 -0.88 9.01
CA LEU A 370 -18.92 -0.96 9.93
C LEU A 370 -18.51 -0.49 11.31
N ASP A 371 -19.42 0.22 11.99
CA ASP A 371 -19.17 0.63 13.37
C ASP A 371 -19.57 -0.52 14.29
N MET A 372 -18.62 -1.05 15.07
CA MET A 372 -18.80 -2.23 15.91
C MET A 372 -18.41 -1.96 17.36
N SER A 373 -19.18 -2.50 18.30
CA SER A 373 -18.84 -2.53 19.73
C SER A 373 -19.07 -3.92 20.33
N PHE A 374 -18.04 -4.42 21.03
CA PHE A 374 -17.97 -5.78 21.53
C PHE A 374 -18.20 -5.83 23.04
N THR A 375 -19.03 -6.76 23.49
CA THR A 375 -19.29 -7.03 24.92
C THR A 375 -19.06 -8.51 25.21
N GLY A 376 -18.68 -8.86 26.44
CA GLY A 376 -18.40 -10.25 26.84
C GLY A 376 -17.01 -10.42 27.46
N GLU A 377 -16.34 -11.53 27.16
CA GLU A 377 -14.98 -11.83 27.64
C GLU A 377 -14.17 -12.53 26.55
N PHE A 378 -12.91 -12.16 26.33
CA PHE A 378 -12.07 -12.73 25.26
C PHE A 378 -11.98 -14.26 25.28
N GLY A 379 -12.01 -14.89 26.47
CA GLY A 379 -11.93 -16.36 26.58
C GLY A 379 -13.21 -17.11 26.19
N ILE A 380 -14.35 -16.43 26.09
CA ILE A 380 -15.67 -17.05 25.89
C ILE A 380 -16.36 -16.49 24.64
N GLY A 381 -16.08 -15.25 24.26
CA GLY A 381 -16.83 -14.49 23.28
C GLY A 381 -17.93 -13.65 23.92
N GLY A 382 -18.89 -13.23 23.10
CA GLY A 382 -20.05 -12.46 23.57
C GLY A 382 -20.90 -11.90 22.44
N THR A 383 -21.49 -10.73 22.65
CA THR A 383 -22.34 -10.06 21.67
C THR A 383 -21.63 -8.85 21.07
N VAL A 384 -21.87 -8.60 19.79
CA VAL A 384 -21.41 -7.40 19.08
C VAL A 384 -22.63 -6.60 18.61
N ASN A 385 -22.58 -5.29 18.80
CA ASN A 385 -23.51 -4.36 18.17
C ASN A 385 -22.86 -3.82 16.90
N ILE A 386 -23.58 -3.85 15.79
CA ILE A 386 -23.07 -3.46 14.47
C ILE A 386 -24.00 -2.37 13.92
N SER A 387 -23.44 -1.21 13.62
CA SER A 387 -24.12 -0.11 12.93
C SER A 387 -23.83 -0.20 11.44
N ILE A 388 -24.86 -0.46 10.65
CA ILE A 388 -24.79 -0.54 9.19
C ILE A 388 -25.23 0.81 8.63
N PRO A 389 -24.34 1.56 7.96
CA PRO A 389 -24.70 2.84 7.37
C PRO A 389 -25.56 2.64 6.11
N GLY A 390 -26.51 3.55 5.92
CA GLY A 390 -27.32 3.69 4.73
C GLY A 390 -27.52 5.17 4.39
N ILE A 391 -28.20 5.42 3.27
CA ILE A 391 -28.39 6.78 2.77
C ILE A 391 -29.78 6.96 2.15
N GLU A 392 -30.42 8.10 2.37
CA GLU A 392 -31.65 8.46 1.65
C GLU A 392 -31.33 8.94 0.23
N GLY A 393 -32.31 8.90 -0.68
CA GLY A 393 -32.18 9.40 -2.05
C GLY A 393 -31.81 10.89 -2.17
N ASP A 394 -31.93 11.66 -1.08
CA ASP A 394 -31.47 13.05 -0.99
C ASP A 394 -30.07 13.22 -0.35
N GLY A 395 -29.42 12.13 0.02
CA GLY A 395 -28.07 12.09 0.60
C GLY A 395 -28.00 12.16 2.12
N LYS A 396 -29.14 12.18 2.83
CA LYS A 396 -29.16 12.11 4.31
C LYS A 396 -28.75 10.72 4.80
N ARG A 397 -27.96 10.69 5.87
CA ARG A 397 -27.53 9.45 6.50
C ARG A 397 -28.69 8.79 7.25
N VAL A 398 -28.81 7.47 7.07
CA VAL A 398 -29.59 6.58 7.93
C VAL A 398 -28.66 5.49 8.47
N ASN A 399 -28.97 4.92 9.62
CA ASN A 399 -28.21 3.78 10.14
C ASN A 399 -29.19 2.72 10.64
N THR A 400 -28.85 1.46 10.39
CA THR A 400 -29.57 0.31 10.93
C THR A 400 -28.65 -0.42 11.90
N THR A 401 -29.09 -0.59 13.15
CA THR A 401 -28.33 -1.35 14.15
C THR A 401 -28.79 -2.79 14.17
N VAL A 402 -27.84 -3.71 14.04
CA VAL A 402 -28.06 -5.14 14.20
C VAL A 402 -27.15 -5.69 15.30
N SER A 403 -27.49 -6.85 15.85
CA SER A 403 -26.64 -7.57 16.78
C SER A 403 -26.04 -8.81 16.13
N GLY A 404 -24.91 -9.26 16.66
CA GLY A 404 -24.25 -10.50 16.26
C GLY A 404 -23.63 -11.19 17.47
N LEU A 405 -23.06 -12.36 17.22
CA LEU A 405 -22.22 -13.07 18.19
C LEU A 405 -20.76 -12.95 17.75
N TRP A 406 -19.85 -12.88 18.71
CA TRP A 406 -18.43 -12.98 18.42
C TRP A 406 -17.76 -14.01 19.32
N ARG A 407 -16.68 -14.61 18.80
CA ARG A 407 -15.81 -15.54 19.54
C ARG A 407 -14.38 -15.41 19.05
N LEU A 408 -13.46 -15.94 19.84
CA LEU A 408 -12.09 -16.18 19.41
C LEU A 408 -11.97 -17.62 18.88
N GLU A 409 -11.38 -17.79 17.70
CA GLU A 409 -10.94 -19.13 17.24
C GLU A 409 -9.60 -19.49 17.91
N ASP A 410 -8.75 -18.49 18.10
CA ASP A 410 -7.54 -18.50 18.93
C ASP A 410 -7.28 -17.08 19.49
N ASP A 411 -6.17 -16.86 20.19
CA ASP A 411 -5.87 -15.56 20.80
C ASP A 411 -5.56 -14.43 19.80
N LYS A 412 -5.51 -14.73 18.49
CA LYS A 412 -5.13 -13.84 17.38
C LYS A 412 -6.21 -13.69 16.30
N LYS A 413 -7.29 -14.47 16.37
CA LYS A 413 -8.36 -14.50 15.37
C LYS A 413 -9.74 -14.33 16.02
N ILE A 414 -10.41 -13.24 15.70
CA ILE A 414 -11.79 -12.97 16.13
C ILE A 414 -12.76 -13.24 14.99
N VAL A 415 -13.83 -13.97 15.30
CA VAL A 415 -14.91 -14.30 14.37
C VAL A 415 -16.19 -13.64 14.84
N VAL A 416 -16.87 -12.98 13.92
CA VAL A 416 -18.14 -12.28 14.12
C VAL A 416 -19.20 -12.90 13.21
N ASP A 417 -20.22 -13.52 13.82
CA ASP A 417 -21.41 -13.99 13.11
C ASP A 417 -22.47 -12.88 13.18
N ALA A 418 -22.64 -12.14 12.08
CA ALA A 418 -23.66 -11.09 11.99
C ALA A 418 -25.05 -11.71 11.77
N SER A 419 -26.09 -11.12 12.36
CA SER A 419 -27.47 -11.57 12.15
C SER A 419 -27.97 -11.39 10.71
N THR A 420 -27.24 -10.65 9.88
CA THR A 420 -27.48 -10.51 8.44
C THR A 420 -27.11 -11.75 7.63
N GLY A 421 -26.40 -12.71 8.22
CA GLY A 421 -25.95 -13.94 7.54
C GLY A 421 -24.49 -13.93 7.10
N SER A 422 -23.79 -12.78 7.17
CA SER A 422 -22.35 -12.70 6.94
C SER A 422 -21.56 -13.14 8.17
N LYS A 423 -20.48 -13.89 7.95
CA LYS A 423 -19.48 -14.22 8.97
C LYS A 423 -18.18 -13.48 8.63
N PHE A 424 -17.71 -12.63 9.54
CA PHE A 424 -16.44 -11.92 9.39
C PHE A 424 -15.37 -12.53 10.28
N THR A 425 -14.19 -12.71 9.72
CA THR A 425 -13.00 -13.20 10.42
C THR A 425 -11.93 -12.13 10.35
N TYR A 426 -11.50 -11.60 11.50
CA TYR A 426 -10.49 -10.55 11.59
C TYR A 426 -9.18 -11.07 12.16
N ILE A 427 -8.08 -10.62 11.57
CA ILE A 427 -6.72 -10.92 11.99
C ILE A 427 -5.90 -9.62 11.98
N PHE A 428 -5.35 -9.25 13.13
CA PHE A 428 -4.48 -8.08 13.26
C PHE A 428 -3.05 -8.47 12.90
N LEU A 429 -2.51 -7.85 11.86
CA LEU A 429 -1.19 -8.17 11.33
C LEU A 429 -0.12 -7.38 12.07
N ASP A 430 1.04 -7.98 12.33
CA ASP A 430 2.21 -7.26 12.85
C ASP A 430 2.93 -6.46 11.74
N TYR A 431 2.15 -5.73 10.97
CA TYR A 431 2.56 -4.83 9.90
C TYR A 431 2.02 -3.43 10.19
N ILE A 432 2.82 -2.41 9.93
CA ILE A 432 2.51 -1.01 10.20
C ILE A 432 2.24 -0.31 8.88
N TYR A 433 0.98 0.07 8.67
CA TYR A 433 0.54 0.91 7.57
C TYR A 433 0.29 2.33 8.09
N ASN A 434 1.22 3.25 7.82
CA ASN A 434 1.16 4.66 8.24
C ASN A 434 0.90 4.84 9.75
N GLU A 435 1.70 4.20 10.60
CA GLU A 435 1.61 4.17 12.08
C GLU A 435 0.47 3.33 12.68
N LYS A 436 -0.47 2.81 11.88
CA LYS A 436 -1.51 1.91 12.35
C LYS A 436 -1.21 0.47 11.96
N LYS A 437 -1.71 -0.47 12.76
CA LYS A 437 -1.64 -1.89 12.41
C LYS A 437 -2.64 -2.21 11.33
N LEU A 438 -2.19 -2.95 10.33
CA LEU A 438 -3.08 -3.44 9.28
C LEU A 438 -3.90 -4.62 9.81
N THR A 439 -5.16 -4.68 9.38
CA THR A 439 -6.12 -5.71 9.74
C THR A 439 -6.58 -6.39 8.47
N PHE A 440 -6.47 -7.71 8.44
CA PHE A 440 -7.08 -8.56 7.44
C PHE A 440 -8.51 -8.90 7.86
N VAL A 441 -9.44 -8.89 6.92
CA VAL A 441 -10.79 -9.41 7.10
C VAL A 441 -11.13 -10.40 6.00
N LEU A 442 -11.70 -11.55 6.38
CA LEU A 442 -12.37 -12.49 5.48
C LEU A 442 -13.87 -12.46 5.78
N GLU A 443 -14.68 -12.25 4.76
CA GLU A 443 -16.11 -12.47 4.79
C GLU A 443 -16.45 -13.83 4.19
N GLU A 444 -17.28 -14.60 4.89
CA GLU A 444 -17.97 -15.76 4.35
C GLU A 444 -19.48 -15.44 4.31
N SER A 445 -20.05 -15.38 3.11
CA SER A 445 -21.48 -15.09 2.90
C SER A 445 -22.02 -15.77 1.64
N GLU A 446 -23.23 -15.45 1.21
CA GLU A 446 -23.81 -15.95 -0.06
C GLU A 446 -22.99 -15.52 -1.29
N ARG A 447 -22.14 -14.49 -1.15
CA ARG A 447 -21.19 -14.03 -2.19
C ARG A 447 -19.95 -14.93 -2.31
N GLY A 448 -19.75 -15.86 -1.37
CA GLY A 448 -18.55 -16.69 -1.29
C GLY A 448 -17.58 -16.20 -0.21
N GLN A 449 -16.29 -16.41 -0.47
CA GLN A 449 -15.19 -16.06 0.43
C GLN A 449 -14.37 -14.92 -0.18
N ILE A 450 -14.55 -13.72 0.35
CA ILE A 450 -13.87 -12.51 -0.14
C ILE A 450 -13.15 -11.80 1.01
N ILE A 451 -12.13 -11.04 0.68
CA ILE A 451 -11.25 -10.43 1.69
C ILE A 451 -11.11 -8.91 1.52
N ASP A 452 -10.57 -8.27 2.55
CA ASP A 452 -10.08 -6.90 2.50
C ASP A 452 -8.94 -6.67 3.51
N PHE A 453 -8.19 -5.57 3.30
CA PHE A 453 -7.12 -5.09 4.16
C PHE A 453 -7.31 -3.62 4.48
N ASP A 454 -7.49 -3.28 5.76
CA ASP A 454 -7.48 -1.88 6.18
C ASP A 454 -7.12 -1.78 7.67
N THR A 455 -7.23 -0.58 8.21
CA THR A 455 -6.98 -0.26 9.61
C THR A 455 -8.29 -0.22 10.38
N VAL A 456 -8.29 -0.80 11.58
CA VAL A 456 -9.38 -0.60 12.55
C VAL A 456 -9.15 0.75 13.23
N LEU A 457 -10.17 1.60 13.21
CA LEU A 457 -10.12 2.91 13.84
C LEU A 457 -10.98 2.92 15.11
N THR A 458 -10.42 3.36 16.21
CA THR A 458 -11.19 3.61 17.43
C THR A 458 -11.97 4.90 17.27
N GLN A 459 -13.29 4.87 17.52
CA GLN A 459 -14.10 6.07 17.39
C GLN A 459 -13.96 7.01 18.59
N ASN A 460 -14.20 8.30 18.35
CA ASN A 460 -14.36 9.32 19.38
C ASN A 460 -13.14 9.52 20.33
N LEU A 461 -11.91 9.16 19.93
CA LEU A 461 -10.73 9.49 20.75
C LEU A 461 -10.38 10.98 20.64
N ASP A 462 -10.43 11.51 19.42
CA ASP A 462 -10.16 12.90 19.09
C ASP A 462 -11.36 13.48 18.32
N SER A 463 -11.98 14.55 18.80
CA SER A 463 -12.97 15.30 18.01
C SER A 463 -12.32 16.51 17.36
N TRP A 464 -12.79 16.91 16.18
CA TRP A 464 -12.35 18.16 15.58
C TRP A 464 -12.58 19.34 16.52
N GLN A 465 -11.59 20.21 16.64
CA GLN A 465 -11.69 21.44 17.43
C GLN A 465 -11.73 22.62 16.46
N GLU A 466 -12.60 23.60 16.69
CA GLU A 466 -12.82 24.74 15.77
C GLU A 466 -11.54 25.50 15.43
N ASN A 467 -10.61 25.62 16.38
CA ASN A 467 -9.33 26.29 16.19
C ASN A 467 -8.22 25.42 15.57
N SER A 468 -8.47 24.15 15.25
CA SER A 468 -7.46 23.22 14.72
C SER A 468 -7.75 22.71 13.30
N VAL A 469 -8.93 23.00 12.75
CA VAL A 469 -9.31 22.54 11.40
C VAL A 469 -8.54 23.24 10.30
N GLU A 470 -8.26 24.55 10.41
CA GLU A 470 -7.62 25.31 9.34
C GLU A 470 -6.26 24.74 8.92
N GLY A 471 -6.01 24.65 7.61
CA GLY A 471 -4.73 24.19 7.07
C GLY A 471 -4.84 23.42 5.75
N ILE A 472 -3.73 22.80 5.36
CA ILE A 472 -3.59 22.04 4.13
C ILE A 472 -3.58 20.55 4.48
N TYR A 473 -4.57 19.79 4.00
CA TYR A 473 -4.68 18.35 4.22
C TYR A 473 -4.41 17.63 2.91
N GLN A 474 -3.27 16.95 2.81
CA GLN A 474 -2.89 16.20 1.62
C GLN A 474 -3.15 14.70 1.78
N PHE A 475 -3.55 14.06 0.69
CA PHE A 475 -3.50 12.60 0.61
C PHE A 475 -2.04 12.14 0.55
N ARG A 476 -1.80 10.86 0.87
CA ARG A 476 -0.50 10.24 0.65
C ARG A 476 -0.18 10.31 -0.84
N GLN A 477 1.03 10.77 -1.17
CA GLN A 477 1.54 10.72 -2.53
C GLN A 477 1.79 9.25 -2.92
N HIS A 478 1.32 8.85 -4.09
CA HIS A 478 1.59 7.51 -4.62
C HIS A 478 2.98 7.49 -5.25
N PHE A 479 3.80 6.50 -4.87
CA PHE A 479 5.18 6.38 -5.35
C PHE A 479 5.28 6.21 -6.88
N THR A 480 4.32 5.55 -7.50
CA THR A 480 4.28 5.33 -8.95
C THR A 480 3.66 6.50 -9.72
N GLN A 481 3.05 7.46 -9.01
CA GLN A 481 2.38 8.62 -9.59
C GLN A 481 2.84 9.92 -8.88
N PRO A 482 4.14 10.26 -8.94
CA PRO A 482 4.69 11.40 -8.22
C PRO A 482 4.07 12.75 -8.60
N LEU A 483 3.45 12.87 -9.77
CA LEU A 483 2.85 14.12 -10.25
C LEU A 483 1.35 14.20 -9.99
N VAL A 484 0.76 13.16 -9.38
CA VAL A 484 -0.63 13.13 -8.97
C VAL A 484 -0.72 13.50 -7.50
N HIS A 485 -1.05 14.76 -7.25
CA HIS A 485 -1.28 15.28 -5.91
C HIS A 485 -2.76 15.53 -5.71
N SER A 486 -3.25 15.33 -4.49
CA SER A 486 -4.56 15.83 -4.10
C SER A 486 -4.54 16.33 -2.66
N TRP A 487 -5.15 17.48 -2.43
CA TRP A 487 -5.25 18.07 -1.09
C TRP A 487 -6.47 18.98 -0.94
N PHE A 488 -6.75 19.33 0.32
CA PHE A 488 -7.74 20.30 0.72
C PHE A 488 -7.06 21.48 1.40
N GLU A 489 -7.46 22.69 1.06
CA GLU A 489 -7.09 23.92 1.77
C GLU A 489 -8.32 24.42 2.53
N ILE A 490 -8.34 24.21 3.84
CA ILE A 490 -9.45 24.60 4.70
C ILE A 490 -9.16 25.97 5.31
N ASN A 491 -9.98 26.97 4.96
CA ASN A 491 -9.76 28.36 5.32
C ASN A 491 -10.62 28.81 6.51
N SER A 492 -10.11 29.75 7.29
CA SER A 492 -10.80 30.34 8.46
C SER A 492 -12.15 30.99 8.18
N ASN A 493 -12.38 31.41 6.94
CA ASN A 493 -13.61 32.08 6.52
C ASN A 493 -14.74 31.09 6.16
N GLY A 494 -14.60 29.79 6.46
CA GLY A 494 -15.58 28.76 6.13
C GLY A 494 -15.52 28.24 4.69
N THR A 495 -14.54 28.68 3.89
CA THR A 495 -14.34 28.19 2.52
C THR A 495 -13.31 27.07 2.46
N VAL A 496 -13.40 26.23 1.43
CA VAL A 496 -12.41 25.19 1.13
C VAL A 496 -12.01 25.24 -0.35
N ASN A 497 -10.76 24.89 -0.65
CA ASN A 497 -10.36 24.47 -1.99
C ASN A 497 -10.03 22.98 -1.95
N ARG A 498 -10.58 22.18 -2.87
CA ARG A 498 -10.10 20.83 -3.21
C ARG A 498 -9.26 20.96 -4.46
N ILE A 499 -7.99 20.56 -4.39
CA ILE A 499 -7.08 20.60 -5.51
C ILE A 499 -6.67 19.18 -5.86
N SER A 500 -6.57 18.91 -7.16
CA SER A 500 -5.89 17.72 -7.70
C SER A 500 -5.01 18.12 -8.86
N THR A 501 -3.90 17.41 -9.04
CA THR A 501 -3.00 17.57 -10.19
C THR A 501 -2.91 16.28 -10.98
N PHE A 502 -2.72 16.39 -12.28
CA PHE A 502 -2.47 15.25 -13.15
C PHE A 502 -1.66 15.69 -14.37
N ASP A 503 -0.48 15.11 -14.58
CA ASP A 503 0.39 15.28 -15.77
C ASP A 503 -0.33 14.70 -17.01
N SER A 504 -1.27 15.48 -17.54
CA SER A 504 -2.24 15.09 -18.57
C SER A 504 -1.63 14.93 -19.95
N ASN A 505 -0.57 15.70 -20.22
CA ASN A 505 0.19 15.61 -21.45
C ASN A 505 1.34 14.60 -21.36
N PHE A 506 1.56 14.05 -20.16
CA PHE A 506 2.63 13.11 -19.87
C PHE A 506 4.00 13.68 -20.29
N ASP A 507 4.34 14.90 -19.92
CA ASP A 507 5.67 15.48 -20.16
C ASP A 507 6.59 15.46 -18.93
N GLY A 508 6.06 15.03 -17.78
CA GLY A 508 6.79 14.94 -16.53
C GLY A 508 6.89 16.25 -15.75
N LYS A 509 6.09 17.25 -16.12
CA LYS A 509 5.94 18.54 -15.42
C LYS A 509 4.47 18.79 -15.11
N LEU A 510 4.21 19.79 -14.28
CA LEU A 510 2.86 20.25 -13.98
C LEU A 510 2.67 21.66 -14.51
N GLU A 511 1.75 21.83 -15.45
CA GLU A 511 1.35 23.10 -16.06
C GLU A 511 0.00 23.60 -15.51
N ALA A 512 -0.38 24.84 -15.80
CA ALA A 512 -1.54 25.47 -15.13
C ALA A 512 -2.86 24.76 -15.44
N GLU A 513 -2.97 24.22 -16.65
CA GLU A 513 -4.09 23.44 -17.17
C GLU A 513 -4.25 22.07 -16.49
N GLU A 514 -3.22 21.64 -15.75
CA GLU A 514 -3.15 20.34 -15.08
C GLU A 514 -3.56 20.39 -13.61
N PHE A 515 -4.05 21.56 -13.18
CA PHE A 515 -4.60 21.78 -11.85
C PHE A 515 -6.12 21.85 -11.91
N ASP A 516 -6.75 20.89 -11.24
CA ASP A 516 -8.19 20.87 -11.06
C ASP A 516 -8.53 21.45 -9.68
N ILE A 517 -9.07 22.68 -9.67
CA ILE A 517 -9.37 23.43 -8.44
C ILE A 517 -10.88 23.59 -8.28
N TYR A 518 -11.41 22.94 -7.25
CA TYR A 518 -12.81 23.07 -6.85
C TYR A 518 -12.94 23.82 -5.54
N LYS A 519 -13.85 24.78 -5.49
CA LYS A 519 -14.17 25.60 -4.34
C LYS A 519 -15.41 25.07 -3.63
N GLY A 520 -15.47 25.34 -2.35
CA GLY A 520 -16.50 24.81 -1.49
C GLY A 520 -16.64 25.54 -0.16
N LEU A 521 -17.47 24.97 0.70
CA LEU A 521 -17.71 25.40 2.07
C LEU A 521 -17.42 24.26 3.03
N TRP A 522 -17.09 24.59 4.27
CA TRP A 522 -17.00 23.61 5.35
C TRP A 522 -17.70 24.10 6.63
N LYS A 523 -18.17 23.16 7.46
CA LYS A 523 -18.72 23.43 8.80
C LYS A 523 -18.65 22.17 9.67
N PHE A 524 -19.00 22.28 10.95
CA PHE A 524 -19.23 21.10 11.79
C PHE A 524 -20.64 20.54 11.64
N SER A 525 -20.75 19.21 11.66
CA SER A 525 -22.01 18.50 11.87
C SER A 525 -22.46 18.67 13.32
N GLY A 526 -23.71 18.28 13.63
CA GLY A 526 -24.21 18.30 15.01
C GLY A 526 -23.43 17.36 15.95
N ASP A 527 -22.77 16.36 15.38
CA ASP A 527 -21.98 15.35 16.09
C ASP A 527 -20.49 15.73 16.20
N GLY A 528 -20.10 16.92 15.70
CA GLY A 528 -18.72 17.41 15.75
C GLY A 528 -17.81 16.93 14.61
N ASN A 529 -18.36 16.27 13.60
CA ASN A 529 -17.64 15.86 12.40
C ASN A 529 -17.42 17.04 11.45
N LEU A 530 -16.37 16.99 10.65
CA LEU A 530 -16.11 18.02 9.65
C LEU A 530 -16.88 17.70 8.37
N LEU A 531 -17.81 18.57 8.00
CA LEU A 531 -18.54 18.53 6.74
C LEU A 531 -17.88 19.45 5.71
N ILE A 532 -17.67 18.94 4.51
CA ILE A 532 -17.07 19.68 3.39
C ILE A 532 -17.96 19.50 2.16
N ARG A 533 -18.44 20.60 1.57
CA ARG A 533 -19.23 20.59 0.33
C ARG A 533 -18.51 21.30 -0.79
N VAL A 534 -18.54 20.72 -1.98
CA VAL A 534 -18.00 21.29 -3.21
C VAL A 534 -19.12 21.53 -4.20
N TYR A 535 -19.07 22.68 -4.86
CA TYR A 535 -20.12 23.13 -5.78
C TYR A 535 -19.58 23.46 -7.17
N GLN A 536 -20.45 23.30 -8.16
CA GLN A 536 -20.15 23.56 -9.56
C GLN A 536 -21.29 24.32 -10.22
N LYS A 537 -20.95 25.12 -11.24
CA LYS A 537 -21.96 25.78 -12.06
C LYS A 537 -22.59 24.82 -13.06
N ILE A 538 -23.83 25.09 -13.45
CA ILE A 538 -24.54 24.33 -14.49
C ILE A 538 -23.72 24.26 -15.80
N GLN A 539 -23.07 25.37 -16.18
CA GLN A 539 -22.26 25.45 -17.41
C GLN A 539 -20.82 24.96 -17.24
N GLY A 540 -20.49 24.35 -16.10
CA GLY A 540 -19.13 23.95 -15.75
C GLY A 540 -18.34 25.02 -15.00
N GLY A 541 -17.23 24.60 -14.37
CA GLY A 541 -16.42 25.43 -13.49
C GLY A 541 -16.96 25.52 -12.06
N SER A 542 -16.06 25.77 -11.11
CA SER A 542 -16.41 25.82 -9.70
C SER A 542 -17.07 27.14 -9.28
N CYS A 543 -17.86 27.09 -8.20
CA CYS A 543 -18.53 28.23 -7.58
C CYS A 543 -18.58 28.07 -6.04
N ILE A 544 -18.92 29.15 -5.34
CA ILE A 544 -19.20 29.13 -3.90
C ILE A 544 -20.58 29.76 -3.70
N PRO A 545 -21.56 29.05 -3.12
CA PRO A 545 -22.86 29.63 -2.83
C PRO A 545 -22.80 30.56 -1.61
N ASN A 546 -23.80 31.43 -1.45
CA ASN A 546 -23.91 32.31 -0.28
C ASN A 546 -24.38 31.57 0.98
N GLU A 547 -25.01 30.41 0.80
CA GLU A 547 -25.60 29.59 1.86
C GLU A 547 -25.15 28.12 1.71
N TRP A 548 -25.14 27.38 2.81
CA TRP A 548 -24.73 25.96 2.84
C TRP A 548 -25.67 25.06 2.04
N ASP A 549 -26.96 25.34 2.09
CA ASP A 549 -27.99 24.63 1.33
C ASP A 549 -28.40 25.51 0.16
N THR A 550 -28.06 25.07 -1.05
CA THR A 550 -28.36 25.83 -2.28
C THR A 550 -29.83 25.70 -2.64
N GLN A 551 -30.48 26.82 -2.97
CA GLN A 551 -31.83 26.76 -3.53
C GLN A 551 -31.82 26.16 -4.94
N PHE A 552 -32.92 25.52 -5.32
CA PHE A 552 -33.04 24.79 -6.59
C PHE A 552 -32.72 25.61 -7.85
N ASN A 553 -32.86 26.94 -7.82
CA ASN A 553 -32.64 27.83 -8.96
C ASN A 553 -31.29 28.58 -8.94
N THR A 554 -30.34 28.16 -8.10
CA THR A 554 -29.02 28.81 -8.05
C THR A 554 -28.14 28.35 -9.20
N GLU A 555 -27.28 29.25 -9.68
CA GLU A 555 -26.24 28.91 -10.67
C GLU A 555 -25.18 27.96 -10.12
N CYS A 556 -25.19 27.68 -8.81
CA CYS A 556 -24.20 26.90 -8.09
C CYS A 556 -24.87 25.70 -7.44
N LEU A 557 -24.47 24.48 -7.81
CA LEU A 557 -25.14 23.24 -7.42
C LEU A 557 -24.18 22.35 -6.63
N LEU A 558 -24.71 21.64 -5.64
CA LEU A 558 -23.95 20.65 -4.89
C LEU A 558 -23.56 19.50 -5.82
N VAL A 559 -22.26 19.20 -5.87
CA VAL A 559 -21.72 18.08 -6.64
C VAL A 559 -21.21 17.00 -5.72
N ASN A 560 -20.62 17.39 -4.59
CA ASN A 560 -20.08 16.43 -3.65
C ASN A 560 -20.07 16.95 -2.21
N GLU A 561 -20.39 16.05 -1.27
CA GLU A 561 -20.26 16.25 0.17
C GLU A 561 -19.30 15.21 0.76
N ARG A 562 -18.50 15.62 1.74
CA ARG A 562 -17.68 14.76 2.57
C ARG A 562 -18.01 14.99 4.03
N GLU A 563 -18.02 13.90 4.80
CA GLU A 563 -18.00 13.94 6.25
C GLU A 563 -16.74 13.23 6.75
N TRP A 564 -15.94 13.93 7.56
CA TRP A 564 -14.74 13.39 8.18
C TRP A 564 -14.97 13.24 9.68
N ASP A 565 -15.10 12.00 10.11
CA ASP A 565 -15.19 11.60 11.50
C ASP A 565 -13.79 11.24 12.00
N LEU A 566 -13.23 12.11 12.86
CA LEU A 566 -11.85 12.03 13.30
C LEU A 566 -11.71 10.92 14.34
N SER A 567 -10.78 10.00 14.08
CA SER A 567 -10.45 8.92 15.01
C SER A 567 -9.20 9.26 15.81
N HIS A 568 -8.12 9.70 15.17
CA HIS A 568 -6.84 9.89 15.85
C HIS A 568 -5.93 10.89 15.14
N ILE A 569 -5.21 11.71 15.90
CA ILE A 569 -4.14 12.57 15.38
C ILE A 569 -2.77 12.10 15.88
N SER A 570 -1.87 11.72 14.96
CA SER A 570 -0.44 11.61 15.24
C SER A 570 0.22 12.98 15.14
N LYS A 571 0.60 13.54 16.28
CA LYS A 571 1.20 14.89 16.35
C LYS A 571 2.60 14.93 15.73
N GLU A 572 3.35 13.84 15.77
CA GLU A 572 4.72 13.78 15.25
C GLU A 572 4.75 13.82 13.72
N GLN A 573 3.81 13.15 13.07
CA GLN A 573 3.72 13.09 11.61
C GLN A 573 2.66 14.02 11.03
N GLN A 574 1.91 14.74 11.87
CA GLN A 574 0.73 15.52 11.48
C GLN A 574 -0.26 14.65 10.68
N LEU A 575 -0.45 13.39 11.11
CA LEU A 575 -1.30 12.41 10.43
C LEU A 575 -2.67 12.36 11.09
N PHE A 576 -3.73 12.51 10.30
CA PHE A 576 -5.12 12.55 10.75
C PHE A 576 -5.83 11.30 10.24
N TRP A 577 -6.07 10.35 11.12
CA TRP A 577 -6.85 9.14 10.84
C TRP A 577 -8.32 9.40 11.06
N MET A 578 -9.14 9.06 10.07
CA MET A 578 -10.56 9.38 10.05
C MET A 578 -11.36 8.36 9.25
N ARG A 579 -12.60 8.16 9.68
CA ARG A 579 -13.63 7.53 8.86
C ARG A 579 -14.20 8.59 7.93
N LYS A 580 -14.25 8.30 6.64
CA LYS A 580 -14.71 9.24 5.60
C LYS A 580 -16.00 8.71 5.01
N GLU A 581 -17.00 9.60 4.92
CA GLU A 581 -18.17 9.42 4.08
C GLU A 581 -18.05 10.38 2.90
N LEU A 582 -18.19 9.87 1.68
CA LEU A 582 -18.10 10.62 0.44
C LEU A 582 -19.40 10.44 -0.34
N LYS A 583 -20.05 11.54 -0.72
CA LYS A 583 -21.33 11.52 -1.44
C LYS A 583 -21.28 12.41 -2.67
N PHE A 584 -21.76 11.91 -3.80
CA PHE A 584 -21.87 12.61 -5.06
C PHE A 584 -23.33 12.86 -5.41
N PHE A 585 -23.58 14.01 -6.02
CA PHE A 585 -24.91 14.49 -6.35
C PHE A 585 -25.00 14.87 -7.83
N VAL A 586 -26.13 14.60 -8.46
CA VAL A 586 -26.41 14.93 -9.86
C VAL A 586 -27.46 16.02 -10.00
N SER A 587 -27.52 16.93 -9.02
CA SER A 587 -28.49 18.03 -8.99
C SER A 587 -28.49 18.87 -10.28
N GLY A 588 -27.36 18.97 -10.99
CA GLY A 588 -27.25 19.66 -12.30
C GLY A 588 -27.95 18.99 -13.48
N LYS A 589 -28.18 17.67 -13.42
CA LYS A 589 -28.85 16.92 -14.50
C LYS A 589 -30.37 16.88 -14.33
N ARG A 590 -30.93 17.57 -13.33
CA ARG A 590 -32.35 17.52 -13.00
C ARG A 590 -33.28 17.95 -14.13
N GLN A 591 -32.84 18.90 -14.97
CA GLN A 591 -33.61 19.37 -16.14
C GLN A 591 -33.48 18.43 -17.35
N GLU A 592 -32.48 17.56 -17.36
CA GLU A 592 -32.20 16.61 -18.45
C GLU A 592 -32.93 15.29 -18.25
N LEU A 593 -33.28 14.95 -17.00
CA LEU A 593 -33.92 13.70 -16.62
C LEU A 593 -35.43 13.85 -16.46
N PRO A 594 -36.26 13.09 -17.21
CA PRO A 594 -37.72 13.15 -17.10
C PRO A 594 -38.21 12.87 -15.67
N GLY A 595 -39.16 13.67 -15.18
CA GLY A 595 -39.79 13.46 -13.87
C GLY A 595 -39.03 14.02 -12.67
N LEU A 596 -37.80 14.51 -12.83
CA LEU A 596 -37.00 15.05 -11.72
C LEU A 596 -37.16 16.56 -11.53
N SER A 597 -37.80 17.28 -12.45
CA SER A 597 -37.93 18.75 -12.43
C SER A 597 -38.61 19.30 -11.17
N ASP A 598 -39.44 18.49 -10.53
CA ASP A 598 -40.26 18.90 -9.38
C ASP A 598 -39.60 18.60 -8.03
N LEU A 599 -38.49 17.85 -8.03
CA LEU A 599 -37.72 17.61 -6.82
C LEU A 599 -37.07 18.91 -6.37
N THR A 600 -37.12 19.19 -5.07
CA THR A 600 -36.52 20.39 -4.46
C THR A 600 -35.25 20.08 -3.67
N SER A 601 -35.07 18.83 -3.24
CA SER A 601 -33.87 18.35 -2.56
C SER A 601 -32.74 18.04 -3.54
N ASP A 602 -31.52 17.87 -3.03
CA ASP A 602 -30.43 17.29 -3.81
C ASP A 602 -30.75 15.84 -4.21
N ILE A 603 -30.07 15.35 -5.25
CA ILE A 603 -30.28 14.00 -5.79
C ILE A 603 -29.00 13.22 -5.62
N PHE A 604 -29.01 12.29 -4.67
CA PHE A 604 -27.89 11.39 -4.43
C PHE A 604 -27.65 10.51 -5.65
N SER A 605 -26.39 10.39 -6.06
CA SER A 605 -25.98 9.58 -7.20
C SER A 605 -25.07 8.44 -6.78
N SER A 606 -24.04 8.73 -5.99
CA SER A 606 -23.13 7.69 -5.54
C SER A 606 -22.45 8.05 -4.23
N GLY A 607 -21.99 7.05 -3.50
CA GLY A 607 -21.24 7.33 -2.28
C GLY A 607 -20.43 6.15 -1.76
N HIS A 608 -19.52 6.47 -0.85
CA HIS A 608 -18.61 5.54 -0.23
C HIS A 608 -18.41 5.85 1.24
N ILE A 609 -18.18 4.82 2.04
CA ILE A 609 -17.77 4.97 3.42
C ILE A 609 -16.61 4.03 3.74
N TYR A 610 -15.51 4.60 4.24
CA TYR A 610 -14.23 3.90 4.36
C TYR A 610 -13.32 4.57 5.40
N ASN A 611 -12.31 3.83 5.89
CA ASN A 611 -11.28 4.37 6.75
C ASN A 611 -10.12 4.94 5.90
N SER A 612 -9.53 6.04 6.34
CA SER A 612 -8.44 6.69 5.60
C SER A 612 -7.67 7.63 6.51
N PHE A 613 -6.59 8.20 5.99
CA PHE A 613 -5.83 9.24 6.66
C PHE A 613 -5.48 10.38 5.71
N MET A 614 -5.02 11.49 6.27
CA MET A 614 -4.43 12.63 5.54
C MET A 614 -3.29 13.24 6.35
N TYR A 615 -2.31 13.81 5.68
CA TYR A 615 -1.26 14.60 6.33
C TYR A 615 -1.68 16.07 6.36
N LYS A 616 -1.51 16.73 7.50
CA LYS A 616 -1.61 18.19 7.60
C LYS A 616 -0.23 18.80 7.38
N VAL A 617 -0.08 19.57 6.31
CA VAL A 617 1.20 20.17 5.90
C VAL A 617 1.19 21.69 6.03
N SER A 618 2.38 22.27 6.23
CA SER A 618 2.55 23.73 6.37
C SER A 618 2.57 24.48 5.04
N GLU A 619 2.86 23.77 3.95
CA GLU A 619 3.00 24.30 2.61
C GLU A 619 2.35 23.38 1.59
N ARG A 620 2.00 23.93 0.42
CA ARG A 620 1.38 23.14 -0.66
C ARG A 620 2.37 22.08 -1.15
N PRO A 621 1.90 20.88 -1.52
CA PRO A 621 2.77 19.86 -2.11
C PRO A 621 3.35 20.31 -3.46
N VAL A 622 2.63 21.17 -4.18
CA VAL A 622 3.07 21.75 -5.46
C VAL A 622 2.72 23.24 -5.49
N ILE A 623 3.63 24.05 -6.02
CA ILE A 623 3.41 25.48 -6.26
C ILE A 623 2.62 25.64 -7.55
N PHE A 624 1.58 26.49 -7.53
CA PHE A 624 0.84 26.81 -8.74
C PHE A 624 1.77 27.45 -9.78
N PRO A 625 1.75 26.98 -11.04
CA PRO A 625 2.43 27.64 -12.13
C PRO A 625 1.96 29.09 -12.22
N SER A 626 2.90 30.01 -12.46
CA SER A 626 2.56 31.40 -12.73
C SER A 626 1.78 31.46 -14.05
N ILE A 627 0.51 31.88 -13.96
CA ILE A 627 -0.31 32.18 -15.14
C ILE A 627 0.39 33.32 -15.90
N LYS A 628 0.89 33.03 -17.10
CA LYS A 628 1.53 34.02 -17.97
C LYS A 628 0.53 34.83 -18.76
#